data_AF-A0A7S3SJ71-F1
#
_entry.id   AF-A0A7S3SJ71-F1
#
_cell.length_a   1.000
_cell.length_b   1.000
_cell.length_c   1.000
_cell.angle_alpha   90.00
_cell.angle_beta   90.00
_cell.angle_gamma   90.00
#
_symmetry.space_group_name_H-M   'P 1'
#
loop_
_entity.id
_entity.type
_entity.pdbx_description
1 polymer ?
#
loop_
_entity_poly.entity_id
_entity_poly.type
_entity_poly.pdbx_seq_one_letter_code
_entity_poly.pdbx_strand_id
1 'polypeptide(L)'
;MPDLAHLRYIVEDSIGKHMYENAVFLADKLVTMSRGAPDDVYLLTQAFMFTRQHRRALHVLRQHRLATSSPRFTYLTAKCLAECQEWDECLATLDDTVLEHAAQEAAAEAAAAGGGKARPPLGSLCSAMLLLKGTVYEHLENWPLAARHFKLALREEPLHYEALQRLLSNHMLTAGEQRELLDELQERLGAEGHEWLRLYYGCKLDPEKGRQLAALHAAAGAAEEPAPFGGSRAAAEEPAA
;
A
#
# COMPACT_ATOMS: atom_id res chain seq x y z
N MET A 1 -32.31 -21.88 7.43
CA MET A 1 -31.70 -20.58 7.12
C MET A 1 -30.41 -20.86 6.36
N PRO A 2 -30.11 -20.18 5.24
CA PRO A 2 -28.82 -20.35 4.58
C PRO A 2 -27.69 -19.99 5.55
N ASP A 3 -26.59 -20.71 5.47
CA ASP A 3 -25.41 -20.41 6.28
C ASP A 3 -24.77 -19.10 5.80
N LEU A 4 -24.87 -18.05 6.62
CA LEU A 4 -24.33 -16.73 6.31
C LEU A 4 -22.80 -16.77 6.19
N ALA A 5 -22.13 -17.66 6.92
CA ALA A 5 -20.67 -17.81 6.83
C ALA A 5 -20.26 -18.36 5.46
N HIS A 6 -20.99 -19.36 4.96
CA HIS A 6 -20.77 -19.87 3.61
C HIS A 6 -21.01 -18.81 2.53
N LEU A 7 -22.04 -17.98 2.69
CA LEU A 7 -22.32 -16.90 1.73
C LEU A 7 -21.23 -15.82 1.74
N ARG A 8 -20.70 -15.43 2.91
CA ARG A 8 -19.54 -14.51 3.01
C ARG A 8 -18.33 -15.05 2.26
N TYR A 9 -18.01 -16.32 2.47
CA TYR A 9 -16.91 -16.99 1.77
C TYR A 9 -17.09 -16.94 0.25
N ILE A 10 -18.29 -17.22 -0.28
CA ILE A 10 -18.54 -17.15 -1.72
C ILE A 10 -18.35 -15.73 -2.26
N VAL A 11 -18.77 -14.71 -1.51
CA VAL A 11 -18.60 -13.32 -1.92
C VAL A 11 -17.11 -12.95 -1.97
N GLU A 12 -16.35 -13.29 -0.92
CA GLU A 12 -14.90 -13.05 -0.86
C GLU A 12 -14.15 -13.80 -1.98
N ASP A 13 -14.49 -15.07 -2.22
CA ASP A 13 -13.95 -15.88 -3.31
C ASP A 13 -14.32 -15.30 -4.68
N SER A 14 -15.53 -14.77 -4.84
CA SER A 14 -15.95 -14.09 -6.06
C SER A 14 -15.14 -12.81 -6.31
N ILE A 15 -14.86 -12.03 -5.26
CA ILE A 15 -13.98 -10.85 -5.36
C ILE A 15 -12.56 -11.29 -5.76
N GLY A 16 -12.02 -12.32 -5.12
CA GLY A 16 -10.69 -12.88 -5.43
C GLY A 16 -10.57 -13.41 -6.86
N LYS A 17 -11.66 -13.92 -7.43
CA LYS A 17 -11.75 -14.39 -8.82
C LYS A 17 -12.17 -13.31 -9.82
N HIS A 18 -12.23 -12.04 -9.40
CA HIS A 18 -12.64 -10.90 -10.21
C HIS A 18 -14.07 -10.96 -10.78
N MET A 19 -14.95 -11.76 -10.17
CA MET A 19 -16.37 -11.87 -10.53
C MET A 19 -17.20 -10.81 -9.78
N TYR A 20 -16.93 -9.53 -10.05
CA TYR A 20 -17.44 -8.44 -9.22
C TYR A 20 -18.96 -8.27 -9.26
N GLU A 21 -19.60 -8.43 -10.42
CA GLU A 21 -21.07 -8.33 -10.51
C GLU A 21 -21.78 -9.44 -9.71
N ASN A 22 -21.21 -10.66 -9.72
CA ASN A 22 -21.68 -11.76 -8.88
C ASN A 22 -21.49 -11.45 -7.40
N ALA A 23 -20.32 -10.92 -7.03
CA ALA A 23 -20.03 -10.52 -5.66
C ALA A 23 -21.01 -9.44 -5.17
N VAL A 24 -21.31 -8.42 -5.98
CA VAL A 24 -22.29 -7.37 -5.64
C VAL A 24 -23.68 -7.97 -5.41
N PHE A 25 -24.15 -8.83 -6.31
CA PHE A 25 -25.46 -9.45 -6.18
C PHE A 25 -25.58 -10.29 -4.90
N LEU A 26 -24.58 -11.15 -4.63
CA LEU A 26 -24.59 -12.01 -3.45
C LEU A 26 -24.41 -11.21 -2.15
N ALA A 27 -23.56 -10.19 -2.15
CA ALA A 27 -23.35 -9.32 -0.99
C ALA A 27 -24.61 -8.51 -0.64
N ASP A 28 -25.37 -8.04 -1.63
CA ASP A 28 -26.65 -7.35 -1.41
C ASP A 28 -27.67 -8.25 -0.68
N LYS A 29 -27.74 -9.53 -1.08
CA LYS A 29 -28.57 -10.53 -0.39
C LYS A 29 -28.05 -10.86 1.00
N LEU A 30 -26.73 -10.99 1.15
CA LEU A 30 -26.09 -11.22 2.43
C LEU A 30 -26.43 -10.11 3.44
N VAL A 31 -26.28 -8.84 3.06
CA VAL A 31 -26.63 -7.67 3.91
C VAL A 31 -28.10 -7.68 4.31
N THR A 32 -29.00 -7.99 3.37
CA THR A 32 -30.43 -8.09 3.64
C THR A 32 -30.73 -9.20 4.65
N MET A 33 -30.09 -10.36 4.48
CA MET A 33 -30.28 -11.53 5.35
C MET A 33 -29.67 -11.36 6.74
N SER A 34 -28.53 -10.66 6.85
CA SER A 34 -27.88 -10.36 8.12
C SER A 34 -28.46 -9.16 8.84
N ARG A 35 -29.49 -8.52 8.26
CA ARG A 35 -30.15 -7.30 8.77
C ARG A 35 -29.18 -6.12 8.92
N GLY A 36 -28.23 -6.01 8.00
CA GLY A 36 -27.27 -4.91 7.98
C GLY A 36 -26.14 -5.05 9.00
N ALA A 37 -25.64 -6.28 9.23
CA ALA A 37 -24.46 -6.48 10.06
C ALA A 37 -23.25 -5.70 9.47
N PRO A 38 -22.44 -5.01 10.29
CA PRO A 38 -21.38 -4.12 9.79
C PRO A 38 -20.41 -4.82 8.82
N ASP A 39 -19.91 -6.01 9.14
CA ASP A 39 -18.94 -6.70 8.29
C ASP A 39 -19.52 -7.07 6.91
N ASP A 40 -20.81 -7.41 6.86
CA ASP A 40 -21.50 -7.71 5.59
C ASP A 40 -21.70 -6.43 4.75
N VAL A 41 -22.01 -5.31 5.41
CA VAL A 41 -22.11 -4.00 4.75
C VAL A 41 -20.74 -3.56 4.22
N TYR A 42 -19.66 -3.82 4.98
CA TYR A 42 -18.30 -3.56 4.54
C TYR A 42 -17.97 -4.35 3.27
N LEU A 43 -18.28 -5.65 3.24
CA LEU A 43 -18.06 -6.52 2.09
C LEU A 43 -18.84 -6.08 0.85
N LEU A 44 -20.12 -5.71 1.01
CA LEU A 44 -20.92 -5.13 -0.08
C LEU A 44 -20.32 -3.83 -0.60
N THR A 45 -19.86 -2.96 0.30
CA THR A 45 -19.24 -1.68 -0.07
C THR A 45 -17.93 -1.90 -0.84
N GLN A 46 -17.12 -2.88 -0.44
CA GLN A 46 -15.93 -3.29 -1.20
C GLN A 46 -16.28 -3.80 -2.60
N ALA A 47 -17.34 -4.60 -2.74
CA ALA A 47 -17.81 -5.06 -4.05
C ALA A 47 -18.26 -3.88 -4.96
N PHE A 48 -18.91 -2.86 -4.39
CA PHE A 48 -19.24 -1.63 -5.13
C PHE A 48 -17.99 -0.84 -5.56
N MET A 49 -16.92 -0.86 -4.77
CA MET A 49 -15.65 -0.20 -5.14
C MET A 49 -15.02 -0.85 -6.39
N PHE A 50 -15.00 -2.18 -6.46
CA PHE A 50 -14.46 -2.89 -7.63
C PHE A 50 -15.28 -2.66 -8.91
N THR A 51 -16.58 -2.43 -8.78
CA THR A 51 -17.48 -2.12 -9.91
C THR A 51 -17.57 -0.62 -10.22
N ARG A 52 -16.77 0.24 -9.56
CA ARG A 52 -16.75 1.72 -9.71
C ARG A 52 -18.09 2.40 -9.37
N GLN A 53 -18.91 1.78 -8.53
CA GLN A 53 -20.22 2.28 -8.14
C GLN A 53 -20.15 3.06 -6.83
N HIS A 54 -19.27 4.07 -6.77
CA HIS A 54 -18.90 4.79 -5.55
C HIS A 54 -20.06 5.53 -4.86
N ARG A 55 -20.98 6.12 -5.63
CA ARG A 55 -22.18 6.77 -5.05
C ARG A 55 -23.14 5.80 -4.38
N ARG A 56 -23.26 4.58 -4.92
CA ARG A 56 -24.07 3.51 -4.30
C ARG A 56 -23.43 3.03 -3.00
N ALA A 57 -22.10 2.86 -3.00
CA ALA A 57 -21.33 2.56 -1.78
C ALA A 57 -21.58 3.60 -0.68
N LEU A 58 -21.46 4.89 -1.01
CA LEU A 58 -21.73 5.99 -0.06
C LEU A 58 -23.16 5.96 0.48
N HIS A 59 -24.15 5.71 -0.39
CA HIS A 59 -25.55 5.63 0.02
C HIS A 59 -25.77 4.51 1.05
N VAL A 60 -25.23 3.31 0.80
CA VAL A 60 -25.34 2.17 1.70
C VAL A 60 -24.66 2.44 3.05
N LEU A 61 -23.44 3.00 3.03
CA LEU A 61 -22.71 3.38 4.25
C LEU A 61 -23.48 4.40 5.10
N ARG A 62 -24.09 5.40 4.46
CA ARG A 62 -24.92 6.42 5.13
C ARG A 62 -26.24 5.84 5.65
N GLN A 63 -26.90 4.98 4.88
CA GLN A 63 -28.16 4.33 5.25
C GLN A 63 -28.00 3.49 6.53
N HIS A 64 -26.90 2.75 6.66
CA HIS A 64 -26.60 1.93 7.84
C HIS A 64 -25.91 2.72 8.97
N ARG A 65 -25.66 4.03 8.79
CA ARG A 65 -24.96 4.91 9.75
C ARG A 65 -23.56 4.42 10.12
N LEU A 66 -22.87 3.77 9.17
CA LEU A 66 -21.54 3.19 9.39
C LEU A 66 -20.40 4.09 8.89
N ALA A 67 -20.71 5.14 8.11
CA ALA A 67 -19.73 5.98 7.42
C ALA A 67 -18.55 6.46 8.30
N THR A 68 -18.81 6.83 9.56
CA THR A 68 -17.79 7.29 10.53
C THR A 68 -17.68 6.40 11.77
N SER A 69 -18.24 5.18 11.72
CA SER A 69 -18.37 4.32 12.90
C SER A 69 -17.05 3.67 13.34
N SER A 70 -16.10 3.47 12.43
CA SER A 70 -14.79 2.90 12.72
C SER A 70 -13.79 3.37 11.67
N PRO A 71 -12.48 3.40 11.97
CA PRO A 71 -11.48 3.88 11.01
C PRO A 71 -11.54 3.18 9.64
N ARG A 72 -11.81 1.87 9.60
CA ARG A 72 -11.97 1.12 8.33
C ARG A 72 -13.14 1.62 7.47
N PHE A 73 -14.26 1.99 8.09
CA PHE A 73 -15.40 2.56 7.37
C PHE A 73 -15.15 4.01 6.99
N THR A 74 -14.48 4.77 7.85
CA THR A 74 -14.12 6.16 7.55
C THR A 74 -13.18 6.23 6.36
N TYR A 75 -12.16 5.36 6.31
CA TYR A 75 -11.28 5.23 5.15
C TYR A 75 -12.05 4.85 3.88
N LEU A 76 -12.92 3.84 3.94
CA LEU A 76 -13.70 3.41 2.78
C LEU A 76 -14.65 4.51 2.27
N THR A 77 -15.28 5.25 3.18
CA THR A 77 -16.12 6.41 2.88
C THR A 77 -15.30 7.50 2.18
N ALA A 78 -14.17 7.89 2.79
CA ALA A 78 -13.27 8.88 2.23
C ALA A 78 -12.75 8.46 0.84
N LYS A 79 -12.42 7.18 0.67
CA LYS A 79 -11.98 6.65 -0.63
C LYS A 79 -13.10 6.75 -1.67
N CYS A 80 -14.35 6.44 -1.32
CA CYS A 80 -15.48 6.62 -2.22
C CYS A 80 -15.70 8.10 -2.60
N LEU A 81 -15.59 9.03 -1.64
CA LEU A 81 -15.70 10.47 -1.86
C LEU A 81 -14.60 10.98 -2.81
N ALA A 82 -13.36 10.53 -2.60
CA ALA A 82 -12.24 10.85 -3.47
C ALA A 82 -12.46 10.37 -4.91
N GLU A 83 -12.95 9.14 -5.12
CA GLU A 83 -13.28 8.65 -6.47
C GLU A 83 -14.47 9.41 -7.09
N CYS A 84 -15.35 9.99 -6.26
CA CYS A 84 -16.42 10.90 -6.70
C CYS A 84 -15.94 12.36 -6.90
N GLN A 85 -14.67 12.65 -6.64
CA GLN A 85 -14.07 13.99 -6.69
C GLN A 85 -14.68 15.00 -5.70
N GLU A 86 -15.28 14.49 -4.62
CA GLU A 86 -15.83 15.29 -3.53
C GLU A 86 -14.72 15.56 -2.48
N TRP A 87 -13.74 16.38 -2.88
CA TRP A 87 -12.48 16.59 -2.14
C TRP A 87 -12.69 17.21 -0.75
N ASP A 88 -13.54 18.23 -0.64
CA ASP A 88 -13.78 18.93 0.63
C ASP A 88 -14.44 18.03 1.68
N GLU A 89 -15.45 17.24 1.27
CA GLU A 89 -16.10 16.27 2.15
C GLU A 89 -15.14 15.14 2.54
N CYS A 90 -14.27 14.72 1.62
CA CYS A 90 -13.22 13.75 1.91
C CYS A 90 -12.26 14.25 2.99
N LEU A 91 -11.80 15.51 2.91
CA LEU A 91 -10.93 16.11 3.94
C LEU A 91 -11.65 16.27 5.29
N ALA A 92 -12.93 16.64 5.28
CA ALA A 92 -13.75 16.72 6.49
C ALA A 92 -13.94 15.34 7.14
N THR A 93 -14.00 14.27 6.33
CA THR A 93 -14.12 12.88 6.79
C THR A 93 -12.78 12.35 7.34
N LEU A 94 -11.65 12.77 6.76
CA LEU A 94 -10.28 12.44 7.20
C LEU A 94 -9.70 13.51 8.14
N ASP A 95 -10.42 13.78 9.22
CA ASP A 95 -9.95 14.71 10.24
C ASP A 95 -8.75 14.15 11.02
N ASP A 96 -8.09 15.01 11.79
CA ASP A 96 -6.89 14.61 12.53
C ASP A 96 -7.23 13.65 13.69
N THR A 97 -8.46 13.73 14.24
CA THR A 97 -8.89 12.84 15.33
C THR A 97 -9.03 11.39 14.84
N VAL A 98 -9.58 11.17 13.65
CA VAL A 98 -9.67 9.83 13.06
C VAL A 98 -8.29 9.28 12.73
N LEU A 99 -7.36 10.12 12.24
CA LEU A 99 -5.99 9.70 11.97
C LEU A 99 -5.26 9.27 13.26
N GLU A 100 -5.43 10.02 14.35
CA GLU A 100 -4.89 9.66 15.67
C GLU A 100 -5.46 8.33 16.17
N HIS A 101 -6.78 8.13 16.07
CA HIS A 101 -7.40 6.87 16.44
C HIS A 101 -6.90 5.69 15.58
N ALA A 102 -6.77 5.88 14.27
CA ALA A 102 -6.24 4.86 13.36
C ALA A 102 -4.77 4.50 13.69
N ALA A 103 -3.97 5.50 14.09
CA ALA A 103 -2.59 5.28 14.52
C ALA A 103 -2.52 4.49 15.84
N GLN A 104 -3.40 4.80 16.79
CA GLN A 104 -3.50 4.09 18.07
C GLN A 104 -3.94 2.62 17.88
N GLU A 105 -4.93 2.38 17.02
CA GLU A 105 -5.36 1.03 16.66
C GLU A 105 -4.22 0.23 16.04
N ALA A 106 -3.49 0.81 15.09
CA ALA A 106 -2.34 0.17 14.46
C ALA A 106 -1.21 -0.16 15.48
N ALA A 107 -0.94 0.75 16.42
CA ALA A 107 0.05 0.52 17.48
C ALA A 107 -0.39 -0.61 18.43
N ALA A 108 -1.68 -0.67 18.77
CA ALA A 108 -2.24 -1.72 19.61
C ALA A 108 -2.19 -3.10 18.91
N GLU A 109 -2.50 -3.15 17.61
CA GLU A 109 -2.38 -4.37 16.81
C GLU A 109 -0.93 -4.87 16.72
N ALA A 110 0.02 -3.96 16.51
CA ALA A 110 1.45 -4.29 16.49
C ALA A 110 1.92 -4.84 17.85
N ALA A 111 1.44 -4.28 18.97
CA ALA A 111 1.75 -4.78 20.31
C ALA A 111 1.10 -6.16 20.58
N ALA A 112 -0.12 -6.39 20.10
CA ALA A 112 -0.83 -7.65 20.28
C ALA A 112 -0.26 -8.81 19.42
N ALA A 113 0.32 -8.49 18.26
CA ALA A 113 0.91 -9.47 17.34
C ALA A 113 2.23 -10.11 17.84
N GLY A 114 2.76 -9.69 18.99
CA GLY A 114 4.02 -10.15 19.59
C GLY A 114 4.07 -11.60 20.10
N GLY A 115 3.45 -12.58 19.42
CA GLY A 115 3.47 -13.98 19.90
C GLY A 115 2.97 -15.10 18.96
N GLY A 116 2.55 -14.85 17.73
CA GLY A 116 2.10 -15.93 16.84
C GLY A 116 1.84 -15.42 15.43
N LYS A 117 2.03 -16.28 14.41
CA LYS A 117 1.93 -15.99 12.97
C LYS A 117 0.59 -15.36 12.56
N ALA A 118 0.37 -14.09 12.86
CA ALA A 118 -0.51 -13.20 12.15
C ALA A 118 0.38 -12.40 11.21
N ARG A 119 0.42 -12.81 9.94
CA ARG A 119 1.02 -12.04 8.85
C ARG A 119 0.50 -10.60 8.95
N PRO A 120 1.36 -9.57 8.90
CA PRO A 120 0.90 -8.21 9.13
C PRO A 120 -0.18 -7.89 8.10
N PRO A 121 -1.35 -7.37 8.50
CA PRO A 121 -2.29 -6.82 7.54
C PRO A 121 -1.54 -5.73 6.77
N LEU A 122 -1.76 -5.66 5.45
CA LEU A 122 -1.06 -4.72 4.57
C LEU A 122 -1.12 -3.29 5.13
N GLY A 123 0.00 -2.81 5.70
CA GLY A 123 0.18 -1.45 6.16
C GLY A 123 -0.76 -1.01 7.27
N SER A 124 -0.29 -0.11 8.13
CA SER A 124 -1.19 0.62 9.02
C SER A 124 -2.28 1.32 8.20
N LEU A 125 -3.55 1.09 8.53
CA LEU A 125 -4.68 1.79 7.92
C LEU A 125 -4.49 3.31 7.98
N CYS A 126 -3.84 3.81 9.05
CA CYS A 126 -3.46 5.22 9.18
C CYS A 126 -2.58 5.69 8.01
N SER A 127 -1.59 4.90 7.58
CA SER A 127 -0.72 5.27 6.46
C SER A 127 -1.51 5.35 5.14
N ALA A 128 -2.45 4.44 4.90
CA ALA A 128 -3.34 4.51 3.74
C ALA A 128 -4.25 5.75 3.78
N MET A 129 -4.75 6.13 4.97
CA MET A 129 -5.54 7.35 5.15
C MET A 129 -4.71 8.62 4.92
N LEU A 130 -3.46 8.65 5.39
CA LEU A 130 -2.52 9.75 5.17
C LEU A 130 -2.17 9.91 3.67
N LEU A 131 -1.95 8.79 2.97
CA LEU A 131 -1.74 8.78 1.52
C LEU A 131 -2.96 9.35 0.79
N LEU A 132 -4.17 8.94 1.17
CA LEU A 132 -5.40 9.46 0.59
C LEU A 132 -5.55 10.96 0.85
N LYS A 133 -5.31 11.42 2.08
CA LYS A 133 -5.34 12.85 2.44
C LYS A 133 -4.31 13.65 1.63
N GLY A 134 -3.09 13.14 1.47
CA GLY A 134 -2.07 13.73 0.60
C GLY A 134 -2.50 13.82 -0.86
N THR A 135 -3.13 12.77 -1.39
CA THR A 135 -3.67 12.74 -2.76
C THR A 135 -4.80 13.76 -2.95
N VAL A 136 -5.65 13.95 -1.94
CA VAL A 136 -6.70 14.98 -2.00
C VAL A 136 -6.08 16.38 -2.01
N TYR A 137 -5.07 16.65 -1.18
CA TYR A 137 -4.34 17.92 -1.24
C TYR A 137 -3.61 18.14 -2.56
N GLU A 138 -3.11 17.07 -3.18
CA GLU A 138 -2.53 17.12 -4.53
C GLU A 138 -3.57 17.58 -5.56
N HIS A 139 -4.79 17.02 -5.51
CA HIS A 139 -5.90 17.44 -6.38
C HIS A 139 -6.39 18.86 -6.12
N LEU A 140 -6.21 19.36 -4.89
CA LEU A 140 -6.49 20.75 -4.51
C LEU A 140 -5.29 21.68 -4.75
N GLU A 141 -4.23 21.20 -5.41
CA GLU A 141 -3.01 21.94 -5.74
C GLU A 141 -2.28 22.52 -4.51
N ASN A 142 -2.51 21.95 -3.32
CA ASN A 142 -1.81 22.31 -2.10
C ASN A 142 -0.58 21.42 -1.90
N TRP A 143 0.43 21.66 -2.73
CA TRP A 143 1.66 20.87 -2.78
C TRP A 143 2.39 20.74 -1.43
N PRO A 144 2.53 21.80 -0.61
CA PRO A 144 3.21 21.69 0.68
C PRO A 144 2.50 20.73 1.65
N LEU A 145 1.16 20.79 1.72
CA LEU A 145 0.39 19.89 2.57
C LEU A 145 0.37 18.46 2.01
N ALA A 146 0.26 18.29 0.70
CA ALA A 146 0.36 16.98 0.05
C ALA A 146 1.71 16.31 0.40
N ALA A 147 2.82 17.04 0.22
CA ALA A 147 4.15 16.56 0.54
C ALA A 147 4.31 16.17 2.01
N ARG A 148 3.76 16.99 2.93
CA ARG A 148 3.76 16.68 4.37
C ARG A 148 3.03 15.37 4.66
N HIS A 149 1.83 15.17 4.11
CA HIS A 149 1.05 13.96 4.37
C HIS A 149 1.67 12.71 3.73
N PHE A 150 2.27 12.81 2.54
CA PHE A 150 3.03 11.69 1.97
C PHE A 150 4.26 11.34 2.80
N LYS A 151 4.99 12.32 3.33
CA LYS A 151 6.10 12.07 4.27
C LYS A 151 5.62 11.37 5.53
N LEU A 152 4.49 11.80 6.11
CA LEU A 152 3.89 11.15 7.27
C LEU A 152 3.48 9.69 6.95
N ALA A 153 2.87 9.45 5.79
CA ALA A 153 2.49 8.10 5.35
C ALA A 153 3.70 7.16 5.27
N LEU A 154 4.82 7.63 4.71
CA LEU A 154 6.08 6.86 4.62
C LEU A 154 6.71 6.60 5.98
N ARG A 155 6.63 7.57 6.91
CA ARG A 155 7.08 7.39 8.29
C ARG A 155 6.28 6.30 8.98
N GLU A 156 4.96 6.27 8.79
CA GLU A 156 4.08 5.23 9.34
C GLU A 156 4.36 3.84 8.74
N GLU A 157 4.60 3.76 7.43
CA GLU A 157 4.81 2.48 6.75
C GLU A 157 5.73 2.68 5.52
N PRO A 158 6.99 2.24 5.59
CA PRO A 158 7.97 2.41 4.50
C PRO A 158 7.61 1.65 3.21
N LEU A 159 6.71 0.66 3.29
CA LEU A 159 6.26 -0.12 2.15
C LEU A 159 5.27 0.62 1.23
N HIS A 160 4.74 1.78 1.63
CA HIS A 160 3.84 2.56 0.78
C HIS A 160 4.57 3.30 -0.35
N TYR A 161 4.95 2.52 -1.36
CA TYR A 161 5.65 3.00 -2.54
C TYR A 161 4.91 4.15 -3.27
N GLU A 162 3.57 4.15 -3.28
CA GLU A 162 2.80 5.20 -3.94
C GLU A 162 3.11 6.60 -3.37
N ALA A 163 3.26 6.73 -2.04
CA ALA A 163 3.61 8.01 -1.42
C ALA A 163 4.99 8.50 -1.88
N LEU A 164 5.99 7.61 -1.93
CA LEU A 164 7.32 7.94 -2.43
C LEU A 164 7.27 8.35 -3.91
N GLN A 165 6.53 7.60 -4.72
CA GLN A 165 6.42 7.88 -6.15
C GLN A 165 5.80 9.26 -6.39
N ARG A 166 4.71 9.63 -5.69
CA ARG A 166 4.07 10.96 -5.82
C ARG A 166 5.01 12.10 -5.42
N LEU A 167 5.76 11.94 -4.32
CA LEU A 167 6.75 12.92 -3.87
C LEU A 167 7.83 13.17 -4.94
N LEU A 168 8.32 12.11 -5.57
CA LEU A 168 9.37 12.19 -6.59
C LEU A 168 8.84 12.67 -7.94
N SER A 169 7.71 12.16 -8.41
CA SER A 169 7.15 12.48 -9.73
C SER A 169 6.74 13.94 -9.84
N ASN A 170 6.23 14.51 -8.76
CA ASN A 170 5.75 15.89 -8.72
C ASN A 170 6.81 16.86 -8.20
N HIS A 171 8.05 16.40 -8.04
CA HIS A 171 9.18 17.20 -7.53
C HIS A 171 8.85 17.96 -6.23
N MET A 172 8.11 17.31 -5.32
CA MET A 172 7.59 17.95 -4.11
C MET A 172 8.66 18.20 -3.03
N LEU A 173 9.84 17.60 -3.19
CA LEU A 173 10.95 17.67 -2.25
C LEU A 173 12.21 18.13 -2.95
N THR A 174 12.92 19.04 -2.29
CA THR A 174 14.28 19.42 -2.66
C THR A 174 15.26 18.27 -2.40
N ALA A 175 16.44 18.33 -3.02
CA ALA A 175 17.50 17.32 -2.78
C ALA A 175 17.97 17.28 -1.31
N GLY A 176 17.82 18.37 -0.55
CA GLY A 176 18.08 18.37 0.90
C GLY A 176 17.02 17.57 1.65
N GLU A 177 15.74 17.89 1.42
CA GLU A 177 14.61 17.20 2.06
C GLU A 177 14.52 15.71 1.70
N GLN A 178 14.94 15.32 0.50
CA GLN A 178 15.01 13.90 0.12
C GLN A 178 16.04 13.13 0.97
N ARG A 179 17.19 13.74 1.26
CA ARG A 179 18.23 13.16 2.13
C ARG A 179 17.76 13.12 3.59
N GLU A 180 17.15 14.20 4.07
CA GLU A 180 16.53 14.23 5.40
C GLU A 180 15.47 13.14 5.57
N LEU A 181 14.57 12.98 4.59
CA LEU A 181 13.57 11.92 4.60
C LEU A 181 14.20 10.52 4.61
N LEU A 182 15.26 10.31 3.81
CA LEU A 182 15.98 9.05 3.83
C LEU A 182 16.54 8.75 5.22
N ASP A 183 17.15 9.74 5.88
CA ASP A 183 17.74 9.63 7.21
C ASP A 183 16.68 9.33 8.28
N GLU A 184 15.53 10.01 8.24
CA GLU A 184 14.39 9.74 9.13
C GLU A 184 13.86 8.30 8.98
N LEU A 185 13.88 7.75 7.78
CA LEU A 185 13.35 6.41 7.50
C LEU A 185 14.36 5.28 7.79
N GLN A 186 15.65 5.57 8.04
CA GLN A 186 16.70 4.56 8.16
C GLN A 186 16.41 3.50 9.23
N GLU A 187 15.86 3.91 10.37
CA GLU A 187 15.54 3.02 11.48
C GLU A 187 14.47 1.99 11.07
N ARG A 188 13.40 2.45 10.39
CA ARG A 188 12.30 1.58 9.94
C ARG A 188 12.66 0.75 8.71
N LEU A 189 13.43 1.33 7.78
CA LEU A 189 13.98 0.60 6.63
C LEU A 189 14.98 -0.49 7.04
N GLY A 190 15.51 -0.40 8.27
CA GLY A 190 16.47 -1.34 8.80
C GLY A 190 15.93 -2.55 9.53
N ALA A 191 14.61 -2.70 9.60
CA ALA A 191 13.99 -3.91 10.14
C ALA A 191 14.33 -5.14 9.30
N GLU A 192 14.39 -6.31 9.94
CA GLU A 192 14.73 -7.58 9.30
C GLU A 192 13.82 -7.85 8.09
N GLY A 193 14.41 -8.11 6.92
CA GLY A 193 13.69 -8.36 5.66
C GLY A 193 13.48 -7.15 4.74
N HIS A 194 13.84 -5.94 5.17
CA HIS A 194 13.67 -4.69 4.39
C HIS A 194 14.96 -4.12 3.79
N GLU A 195 16.07 -4.88 3.78
CA GLU A 195 17.37 -4.40 3.24
C GLU A 195 17.29 -3.89 1.81
N TRP A 196 16.48 -4.54 0.96
CA TRP A 196 16.24 -4.12 -0.42
C TRP A 196 15.55 -2.75 -0.50
N LEU A 197 14.67 -2.41 0.46
CA LEU A 197 14.04 -1.08 0.51
C LEU A 197 15.05 -0.03 0.88
N ARG A 198 15.95 -0.30 1.83
CA ARG A 198 17.02 0.63 2.20
C ARG A 198 17.89 0.98 0.98
N LEU A 199 18.28 -0.04 0.21
CA LEU A 199 19.03 0.17 -1.04
C LEU A 199 18.21 0.94 -2.07
N TYR A 200 16.95 0.57 -2.27
CA TYR A 200 16.06 1.23 -3.23
C TYR A 200 15.84 2.71 -2.90
N TYR A 201 15.46 3.02 -1.67
CA TYR A 201 15.26 4.40 -1.18
C TYR A 201 16.58 5.18 -1.24
N GLY A 202 17.70 4.57 -0.87
CA GLY A 202 19.03 5.15 -1.02
C GLY A 202 19.31 5.58 -2.46
N CYS A 203 19.08 4.70 -3.44
CA CYS A 203 19.28 5.03 -4.84
C CYS A 203 18.32 6.11 -5.39
N LYS A 204 17.09 6.18 -4.87
CA LYS A 204 16.05 7.09 -5.37
C LYS A 204 16.10 8.48 -4.74
N LEU A 205 16.41 8.56 -3.46
CA LEU A 205 16.45 9.82 -2.70
C LEU A 205 17.86 10.42 -2.65
N ASP A 206 18.89 9.60 -2.87
CA ASP A 206 20.29 10.03 -2.89
C ASP A 206 21.00 9.56 -4.17
N PRO A 207 21.06 10.40 -5.21
CA PRO A 207 21.68 10.04 -6.49
C PRO A 207 23.20 9.82 -6.38
N GLU A 208 23.87 10.28 -5.32
CA GLU A 208 25.28 9.97 -5.08
C GLU A 208 25.45 8.54 -4.59
N LYS A 209 24.66 8.12 -3.61
CA LYS A 209 24.64 6.71 -3.15
C LYS A 209 24.30 5.76 -4.29
N GLY A 210 23.34 6.11 -5.14
CA GLY A 210 23.01 5.31 -6.32
C GLY A 210 24.18 5.13 -7.29
N ARG A 211 24.94 6.21 -7.56
CA ARG A 211 26.15 6.15 -8.41
C ARG A 211 27.26 5.33 -7.78
N GLN A 212 27.46 5.45 -6.47
CA GLN A 212 28.46 4.67 -5.74
C GLN A 212 28.15 3.17 -5.79
N LEU A 213 26.89 2.79 -5.55
CA LEU A 213 26.45 1.39 -5.65
C LEU A 213 26.62 0.84 -7.07
N ALA A 214 26.25 1.60 -8.10
CA ALA A 214 26.46 1.20 -9.49
C ALA A 214 27.95 0.97 -9.81
N ALA A 215 28.85 1.82 -9.30
CA ALA A 215 30.29 1.66 -9.48
C ALA A 215 30.85 0.42 -8.76
N LEU A 216 30.38 0.13 -7.54
CA LEU A 216 30.75 -1.07 -6.79
C LEU A 216 30.31 -2.35 -7.52
N HIS A 217 29.09 -2.38 -8.07
CA HIS A 217 28.61 -3.51 -8.87
C HIS A 217 29.37 -3.67 -10.18
N ALA A 218 29.73 -2.58 -10.86
CA ALA A 218 30.56 -2.65 -12.06
C ALA A 218 31.95 -3.21 -11.77
N ALA A 219 32.55 -2.84 -10.64
CA ALA A 219 33.84 -3.37 -10.19
C ALA A 219 33.76 -4.86 -9.79
N ALA A 220 32.66 -5.29 -9.16
CA ALA A 220 32.44 -6.69 -8.81
C ALA A 220 32.19 -7.57 -10.06
N GLY A 221 31.40 -7.09 -11.02
CA GLY A 221 31.18 -7.79 -12.29
C GLY A 221 32.41 -7.87 -13.19
N ALA A 222 33.34 -6.91 -13.09
CA ALA A 222 34.64 -6.99 -13.75
C ALA A 222 35.62 -7.98 -13.08
N ALA A 223 35.39 -8.34 -11.81
CA ALA A 223 36.16 -9.36 -11.10
C ALA A 223 35.66 -10.79 -11.35
N GLU A 224 34.41 -10.94 -11.80
CA GLU A 224 33.79 -12.20 -12.22
C GLU A 224 33.84 -12.38 -13.75
N GLU A 225 35.00 -12.18 -14.40
CA GLU A 225 35.15 -12.67 -15.77
C GLU A 225 35.03 -14.21 -15.78
N PRO A 226 34.19 -14.80 -16.64
CA PRO A 226 34.09 -16.25 -16.73
C PRO A 226 35.44 -16.81 -17.18
N ALA A 227 35.99 -17.74 -16.40
CA ALA A 227 37.21 -18.47 -16.74
C ALA A 227 37.12 -18.92 -18.22
N PRO A 228 38.15 -18.69 -19.03
CA PRO A 228 38.10 -19.07 -20.44
C PRO A 228 37.83 -20.57 -20.50
N PHE A 229 36.76 -20.96 -21.18
CA PHE A 229 36.48 -22.35 -21.50
C PHE A 229 37.72 -22.91 -22.19
N GLY A 230 38.52 -23.67 -21.44
CA GLY A 230 39.72 -24.32 -21.92
C GLY A 230 39.33 -25.31 -23.01
N GLY A 231 39.54 -24.91 -24.26
CA GLY A 231 39.55 -25.80 -25.39
C GLY A 231 40.68 -26.80 -25.22
N SER A 232 40.38 -28.00 -24.70
CA SER A 232 41.23 -29.17 -24.86
C SER A 232 41.15 -29.58 -26.33
N ARG A 233 41.99 -28.97 -27.15
CA ARG A 233 42.35 -29.50 -28.47
C ARG A 233 43.42 -30.55 -28.19
N ALA A 234 42.97 -31.77 -27.86
CA ALA A 234 43.84 -32.92 -27.75
C ALA A 234 44.54 -33.12 -29.11
N ALA A 235 45.84 -32.86 -29.13
CA ALA A 235 46.73 -33.28 -30.19
C ALA A 235 46.74 -34.81 -30.21
N ALA A 236 46.06 -35.40 -31.20
CA ALA A 236 46.33 -36.77 -31.59
C ALA A 236 47.62 -36.75 -32.41
N GLU A 237 48.72 -37.13 -31.78
CA GLU A 237 49.94 -37.54 -32.48
C GLU A 237 49.65 -38.85 -33.22
N GLU A 238 49.81 -38.82 -34.55
CA GLU A 238 49.88 -40.00 -35.41
C GLU A 238 51.14 -40.83 -35.07
N PRO A 239 51.07 -42.17 -35.07
CA PRO A 239 52.27 -42.99 -35.08
C PRO A 239 52.83 -43.11 -36.51
N ALA A 240 54.12 -42.82 -36.65
CA ALA A 240 54.91 -43.06 -37.86
C ALA A 240 55.35 -44.52 -37.97
N ALA A 241 55.27 -45.04 -39.20
CA ALA A 241 55.98 -46.19 -39.81
C ALA A 241 55.82 -47.58 -39.17
#